data_AF-A0A8J3UEB7-F1
#
_entry.id   AF-A0A8J3UEB7-F1
#
_cell.length_a   1.000
_cell.length_b   1.000
_cell.length_c   1.000
_cell.angle_alpha   90.00
_cell.angle_beta   90.00
_cell.angle_gamma   90.00
#
_symmetry.space_group_name_H-M   'P 1'
#
loop_
_entity.id
_entity.type
_entity.pdbx_description
1 polymer ?
#
loop_
_entity_poly.entity_id
_entity_poly.type
_entity_poly.pdbx_seq_one_letter_code
_entity_poly.pdbx_strand_id
1 'polypeptide(L)'
;MSQVIPTTGRIVRYRGKEGIHAIRAAIVTADVTTLDPRGVEVGAVPPLDDEFHVHLWVFTPGRLGGFHEYNVGPGVDPGTWHWPERVS
;
A
#
# COMPACT_ATOMS: atom_id res chain seq x y z
N MET A 1 -15.83 9.63 9.72
CA MET A 1 -14.64 10.47 9.46
C MET A 1 -14.31 10.29 8.00
N SER A 2 -14.13 11.36 7.22
CA SER A 2 -13.66 11.21 5.84
C SER A 2 -12.27 10.59 5.85
N GLN A 3 -12.08 9.58 5.00
CA GLN A 3 -10.78 8.94 4.88
C GLN A 3 -9.79 9.90 4.21
N VAL A 4 -8.60 10.04 4.79
CA VAL A 4 -7.53 10.86 4.22
C VAL A 4 -6.87 10.08 3.09
N ILE A 5 -6.72 10.72 1.93
CA ILE A 5 -6.03 10.17 0.74
C ILE A 5 -4.57 9.87 1.10
N PRO A 6 -4.07 8.64 0.85
CA PRO A 6 -2.67 8.29 1.08
C PRO A 6 -1.76 9.01 0.08
N THR A 7 -0.57 9.40 0.54
CA THR A 7 0.45 10.01 -0.32
C THR A 7 1.79 9.31 -0.16
N THR A 8 2.62 9.41 -1.19
CA THR A 8 3.93 8.78 -1.29
C THR A 8 4.82 9.15 -0.11
N GLY A 9 5.53 8.15 0.43
CA GLY A 9 6.36 8.27 1.62
C GLY A 9 5.62 8.12 2.94
N ARG A 10 4.28 8.08 2.96
CA ARG A 10 3.51 7.79 4.18
C ARG A 10 3.64 6.33 4.60
N ILE A 11 3.61 6.10 5.91
CA ILE A 11 3.57 4.76 6.51
C ILE A 11 2.11 4.38 6.79
N VAL A 12 1.71 3.20 6.33
CA VAL A 12 0.40 2.60 6.54
C VAL A 12 0.53 1.20 7.16
N ARG A 13 -0.60 0.65 7.63
CA ARG A 13 -0.71 -0.76 8.01
C ARG A 13 -1.29 -1.55 6.85
N TYR A 14 -0.60 -2.61 6.43
CA TYR A 14 -1.06 -3.55 5.41
C TYR A 14 -1.47 -4.87 6.06
N ARG A 15 -2.60 -5.45 5.62
CA ARG A 15 -3.08 -6.77 6.04
C ARG A 15 -2.72 -7.79 4.95
N GLY A 16 -1.91 -8.80 5.26
CA GLY A 16 -1.47 -9.80 4.27
C GLY A 16 -2.61 -10.64 3.66
N LYS A 17 -2.51 -10.95 2.36
CA LYS A 17 -3.49 -11.75 1.57
C LYS A 17 -3.47 -13.25 1.87
N GLU A 18 -2.29 -13.86 2.03
CA GLU A 18 -2.13 -15.32 2.06
C GLU A 18 -1.15 -15.80 3.13
N GLY A 19 -1.53 -16.85 3.88
CA GLY A 19 -0.69 -17.60 4.82
C GLY A 19 -0.30 -16.87 6.11
N ILE A 20 -0.24 -15.53 6.08
CA ILE A 20 0.11 -14.67 7.20
C ILE A 20 -0.75 -13.41 7.11
N HIS A 21 -2.00 -13.48 7.59
CA HIS A 21 -2.90 -12.32 7.76
C HIS A 21 -2.41 -11.36 8.87
N ALA A 22 -1.10 -11.31 9.12
CA ALA A 22 -0.54 -10.38 10.09
C ALA A 22 -0.62 -8.95 9.56
N ILE A 23 -0.82 -8.02 10.48
CA ILE A 23 -0.68 -6.59 10.20
C ILE A 23 0.82 -6.30 10.08
N ARG A 24 1.20 -5.61 9.01
CA ARG A 24 2.58 -5.23 8.71
C ARG A 24 2.67 -3.73 8.47
N ALA A 25 3.81 -3.14 8.80
CA ALA A 25 4.11 -1.79 8.33
C ALA A 25 4.36 -1.82 6.82
N ALA A 26 3.92 -0.79 6.12
CA ALA A 26 4.21 -0.58 4.71
C ALA A 26 4.42 0.91 4.42
N ILE A 27 5.23 1.22 3.41
CA ILE A 27 5.41 2.59 2.90
C ILE A 27 4.68 2.71 1.56
N VAL A 28 3.95 3.80 1.36
CA VAL A 28 3.39 4.19 0.06
C VAL A 28 4.54 4.56 -0.87
N THR A 29 4.74 3.75 -1.91
CA THR A 29 5.80 3.97 -2.91
C THR A 29 5.29 4.69 -4.16
N ALA A 30 4.00 4.64 -4.43
CA ALA A 30 3.34 5.46 -5.45
C ALA A 30 1.86 5.68 -5.11
N ASP A 31 1.37 6.86 -5.47
CA ASP A 31 -0.03 7.30 -5.47
C ASP A 31 -0.39 7.89 -6.85
N VAL A 32 -1.64 8.31 -7.04
CA VAL A 32 -2.12 8.86 -8.33
C VAL A 32 -1.35 10.10 -8.83
N THR A 33 -0.64 10.81 -7.95
CA THR A 33 0.14 12.00 -8.31
C THR A 33 1.60 11.69 -8.67
N THR A 34 2.07 10.50 -8.31
CA THR A 34 3.49 10.12 -8.40
C THR A 34 3.75 8.90 -9.27
N LEU A 35 2.72 8.09 -9.57
CA LEU A 35 2.84 6.97 -10.49
C LEU A 35 3.18 7.47 -11.90
N ASP A 36 4.29 7.01 -12.49
CA ASP A 36 4.69 7.40 -13.85
C ASP A 36 3.75 6.75 -14.88
N PRO A 37 2.94 7.55 -15.61
CA PRO A 37 2.00 7.01 -16.60
C PRO A 37 2.70 6.22 -17.71
N ARG A 38 3.93 6.58 -18.08
CA ARG A 38 4.70 5.85 -19.11
C ARG A 38 5.06 4.45 -18.64
N GLY A 39 5.31 4.27 -17.34
CA GLY A 39 5.56 2.96 -16.74
C GLY A 39 4.32 2.06 -16.81
N VAL A 40 3.13 2.63 -16.66
CA VAL A 40 1.85 1.93 -16.82
C VAL A 40 1.62 1.57 -18.30
N GLU A 41 1.82 2.53 -19.21
CA GLU A 41 1.62 2.35 -20.66
C GLU A 41 2.46 1.19 -21.24
N VAL A 42 3.70 1.02 -20.76
CA VAL A 42 4.58 -0.08 -21.19
C VAL A 42 4.42 -1.37 -20.37
N GLY A 43 3.48 -1.40 -19.41
CA GLY A 43 3.19 -2.57 -18.58
C GLY A 43 4.24 -2.88 -17.51
N ALA A 44 5.12 -1.93 -17.16
CA ALA A 44 6.15 -2.12 -16.14
C ALA A 44 5.58 -2.12 -14.71
N VAL A 45 4.48 -1.39 -14.49
CA VAL A 45 3.75 -1.33 -13.21
C VAL A 45 2.24 -1.33 -13.46
N PRO A 46 1.43 -1.93 -12.56
CA PRO A 46 -0.03 -1.86 -12.69
C PRO A 46 -0.59 -0.43 -12.51
N PRO A 47 -1.72 -0.08 -13.13
CA PRO A 47 -2.43 1.15 -12.81
C PRO A 47 -3.02 1.12 -11.38
N LEU A 48 -3.46 2.29 -10.91
CA LEU A 48 -4.26 2.44 -9.69
C LEU A 48 -5.74 2.55 -10.06
N ASP A 49 -6.62 1.92 -9.29
CA ASP A 49 -8.06 1.94 -9.56
C ASP A 49 -8.69 3.30 -9.23
N ASP A 50 -8.27 3.93 -8.13
CA ASP A 50 -8.73 5.24 -7.68
C ASP A 50 -7.69 5.96 -6.79
N GLU A 51 -8.03 7.15 -6.29
CA GLU A 51 -7.16 7.99 -5.44
C GLU A 51 -6.80 7.36 -4.07
N PHE A 52 -7.52 6.34 -3.63
CA PHE A 52 -7.24 5.62 -2.38
C PHE A 52 -6.43 4.34 -2.61
N HIS A 53 -6.23 3.93 -3.86
CA HIS A 53 -5.35 2.82 -4.20
C HIS A 53 -3.90 3.28 -4.29
N VAL A 54 -2.98 2.47 -3.79
CA VAL A 54 -1.54 2.80 -3.75
C VAL A 54 -0.67 1.61 -4.11
N HIS A 55 0.58 1.87 -4.48
CA HIS A 55 1.63 0.85 -4.44
C HIS A 55 2.36 0.93 -3.10
N LEU A 56 2.72 -0.24 -2.57
CA LEU A 56 3.33 -0.38 -1.25
C LEU A 56 4.65 -1.14 -1.34
N TRP A 57 5.57 -0.78 -0.44
CA TRP A 57 6.61 -1.69 0.03
C TRP A 57 6.22 -2.20 1.42
N VAL A 58 6.02 -3.51 1.55
CA VAL A 58 5.55 -4.17 2.78
C VAL A 58 6.72 -4.82 3.52
N PHE A 59 6.91 -4.45 4.79
CA PHE A 59 7.96 -5.02 5.63
C PHE A 59 7.54 -6.36 6.22
N THR A 60 8.43 -7.35 6.20
CA THR A 60 8.17 -8.68 6.79
C THR A 60 9.00 -8.85 8.07
N PRO A 61 8.36 -8.97 9.26
CA PRO A 61 9.09 -9.24 10.50
C PRO A 61 9.92 -10.51 10.41
N GLY A 62 11.18 -10.46 10.84
CA GLY A 62 12.07 -11.64 10.92
C GLY A 62 12.66 -12.12 9.59
N ARG A 63 12.20 -11.62 8.43
CA ARG A 63 12.86 -11.84 7.13
C ARG A 63 13.69 -10.59 6.81
N LEU A 64 14.92 -10.75 6.33
CA LEU A 64 15.72 -9.64 5.82
C LEU A 64 15.07 -9.13 4.51
N GLY A 65 14.10 -8.22 4.61
CA GLY A 65 13.54 -7.53 3.45
C GLY A 65 12.04 -7.21 3.53
N GLY A 66 11.50 -6.90 2.36
CA GLY A 66 10.08 -6.63 2.12
C GLY A 66 9.69 -7.08 0.72
N PHE A 67 8.46 -6.80 0.32
CA PHE A 67 7.96 -7.08 -1.01
C PHE A 67 7.07 -5.95 -1.50
N HIS A 68 6.94 -5.84 -2.82
CA HIS A 68 6.01 -4.90 -3.42
C HIS A 68 4.58 -5.47 -3.40
N GLU A 69 3.63 -4.59 -3.12
CA GLU A 69 2.21 -4.81 -3.38
C GLU A 69 1.72 -3.68 -4.28
N TYR A 70 0.89 -4.03 -5.26
CA TYR A 70 0.40 -3.11 -6.27
C TYR A 70 -1.10 -2.94 -6.13
N ASN A 71 -1.57 -1.75 -6.53
CA ASN A 71 -3.00 -1.37 -6.55
C ASN A 71 -3.75 -1.79 -5.27
N VAL A 72 -3.23 -1.38 -4.11
CA VAL A 72 -3.77 -1.79 -2.80
C VAL A 72 -4.81 -0.77 -2.36
N GLY A 73 -6.06 -1.21 -2.26
CA GLY A 73 -7.17 -0.40 -1.74
C GLY A 73 -7.21 -0.35 -0.21
N PRO A 74 -8.00 0.58 0.35
CA PRO A 74 -8.15 0.69 1.80
C PRO A 74 -9.10 -0.35 2.39
N GLY A 75 -8.91 -0.67 3.66
CA GLY A 75 -9.80 -1.57 4.41
C GLY A 75 -9.11 -2.29 5.57
N VAL A 76 -9.82 -3.26 6.15
CA VAL A 76 -9.33 -4.12 7.24
C VAL A 76 -9.15 -5.59 6.82
N ASP A 77 -9.58 -5.93 5.61
CA ASP A 77 -9.55 -7.29 5.07
C ASP A 77 -8.14 -7.67 4.56
N PRO A 78 -7.84 -8.97 4.40
CA PRO A 78 -6.63 -9.41 3.71
C PRO A 78 -6.45 -8.72 2.35
N GLY A 79 -5.29 -8.12 2.13
CA GLY A 79 -4.93 -7.41 0.91
C GLY A 79 -5.24 -5.92 0.89
N THR A 80 -5.65 -5.32 2.01
CA THR A 80 -5.94 -3.89 2.09
C THR A 80 -4.98 -3.13 3.01
N TRP A 81 -5.04 -1.79 2.95
CA TRP A 81 -4.31 -0.90 3.86
C TRP A 81 -5.23 -0.08 4.77
N HIS A 82 -4.73 0.32 5.95
CA HIS A 82 -5.39 1.32 6.80
C HIS A 82 -4.35 2.21 7.50
N TRP A 83 -4.79 3.38 7.94
CA TRP A 83 -3.95 4.29 8.73
C TRP A 83 -3.59 3.65 10.08
N PRO A 84 -2.36 3.82 10.58
CA PRO A 84 -2.03 3.46 11.95
C PRO A 84 -2.96 4.20 12.92
N GLU A 85 -3.39 3.51 13.98
CA GLU A 85 -4.13 4.14 15.06
C GLU A 85 -3.26 5.25 15.67
N ARG A 86 -3.86 6.42 15.88
CA ARG A 86 -3.21 7.49 16.62
C ARG A 86 -3.08 7.06 18.07
N VAL A 87 -1.84 6.95 18.55
CA VAL A 87 -1.59 6.78 19.98
C VAL A 87 -1.78 8.16 20.62
N SER A 88 -2.76 8.26 21.51
CA SER A 88 -3.02 9.44 22.33
C SER A 88 -1.97 9.63 23.40
#